data_AF-A0A402AZE0-F1
#
_entry.id   AF-A0A402AZE0-F1
#
_cell.length_a   1.000
_cell.length_b   1.000
_cell.length_c   1.000
_cell.angle_alpha   90.00
_cell.angle_beta   90.00
_cell.angle_gamma   90.00
#
_symmetry.space_group_name_H-M   'P 1'
#
loop_
_entity.id
_entity.type
_entity.pdbx_description
1 polymer ?
#
loop_
_entity_poly.entity_id
_entity_poly.type
_entity_poly.pdbx_seq_one_letter_code
_entity_poly.pdbx_strand_id
1 'polypeptide(L)'
;MVMGYTKPLYILPFDHRASYIKGLFGWKEPLNAEQVAVVAESKQVIYEGFKKAHVSKDVAGILVDEQYGISILRDAVQHGTITAVSVEKSGQDEFDFAYGDDFVQHIEAINPTFAKVLVRYNPEGITP
;
A
#
# COMPACT_ATOMS: atom_id res chain seq x y z
N MET A 1 -21.26 10.52 18.37
CA MET A 1 -20.49 10.23 17.14
C MET A 1 -19.69 8.97 17.38
N VAL A 2 -19.83 7.97 16.53
CA VAL A 2 -18.92 6.82 16.61
C VAL A 2 -17.64 7.24 15.91
N MET A 3 -16.53 7.30 16.65
CA MET A 3 -15.21 7.56 16.08
C MET A 3 -14.67 6.27 15.46
N GLY A 4 -14.23 6.35 14.21
CA GLY A 4 -13.54 5.27 13.53
C GLY A 4 -14.42 4.22 12.86
N TYR A 5 -13.76 3.23 12.25
CA TYR A 5 -14.39 2.12 11.53
C TYR A 5 -15.03 1.13 12.52
N THR A 6 -16.28 0.75 12.29
CA THR A 6 -17.10 0.03 13.29
C THR A 6 -17.29 -1.45 13.02
N LYS A 7 -16.75 -1.95 11.90
CA LYS A 7 -16.82 -3.37 11.52
C LYS A 7 -15.48 -4.04 11.80
N PRO A 8 -15.44 -5.37 12.03
CA PRO A 8 -14.19 -6.12 11.99
C PRO A 8 -13.44 -5.84 10.68
N LEU A 9 -12.12 -5.68 10.76
CA LEU A 9 -11.28 -5.31 9.63
C LEU A 9 -10.02 -6.18 9.62
N TYR A 10 -9.88 -6.99 8.58
CA TYR A 10 -8.76 -7.87 8.32
C TYR A 10 -8.08 -7.42 7.04
N ILE A 11 -6.91 -6.78 7.15
CA ILE A 11 -6.17 -6.29 6.00
C ILE A 11 -4.99 -7.22 5.74
N LEU A 12 -4.79 -7.60 4.48
CA LEU A 12 -3.55 -8.21 3.99
C LEU A 12 -2.59 -7.11 3.52
N PRO A 13 -1.53 -6.78 4.28
CA PRO A 13 -0.59 -5.75 3.90
C PRO A 13 0.54 -6.30 3.02
N PHE A 14 0.81 -5.60 1.91
CA PHE A 14 1.91 -5.86 1.00
C PHE A 14 2.38 -4.56 0.31
N ASP A 15 2.33 -3.43 1.02
CA ASP A 15 2.71 -2.09 0.60
C ASP A 15 4.23 -1.79 0.68
N HIS A 16 5.03 -2.80 1.04
CA HIS A 16 6.49 -2.67 1.07
C HIS A 16 7.04 -2.36 -0.33
N ARG A 17 7.92 -1.35 -0.41
CA ARG A 17 8.63 -0.94 -1.63
C ARG A 17 10.13 -1.22 -1.51
N ALA A 18 10.90 -0.32 -0.90
CA ALA A 18 12.36 -0.43 -0.81
C ALA A 18 12.85 -1.74 -0.15
N SER A 19 12.21 -2.18 0.94
CA SER A 19 12.55 -3.44 1.60
C SER A 19 12.14 -4.66 0.79
N TYR A 20 11.04 -4.58 0.04
CA TYR A 20 10.54 -5.66 -0.82
C TYR A 20 11.50 -5.91 -1.97
N ILE A 21 11.92 -4.84 -2.66
CA ILE A 21 12.83 -4.95 -3.81
C ILE A 21 14.22 -5.45 -3.41
N LYS A 22 14.71 -4.97 -2.26
CA LYS A 22 16.00 -5.40 -1.70
C LYS A 22 15.95 -6.85 -1.23
N GLY A 23 14.89 -7.22 -0.50
CA GLY A 23 14.76 -8.53 0.13
C GLY A 23 14.45 -9.65 -0.86
N LEU A 24 13.54 -9.42 -1.81
CA LEU A 24 13.07 -10.45 -2.74
C LEU A 24 13.90 -10.52 -4.02
N PHE A 25 14.31 -9.37 -4.57
CA PHE A 25 15.00 -9.31 -5.87
C PHE A 25 16.48 -8.95 -5.78
N GLY A 26 16.97 -8.53 -4.60
CA GLY A 26 18.34 -8.06 -4.42
C GLY A 26 18.63 -6.73 -5.13
N TRP A 27 17.58 -5.97 -5.51
CA TRP A 27 17.71 -4.72 -6.25
C TRP A 27 17.71 -3.49 -5.33
N LYS A 28 18.17 -2.36 -5.88
CA LYS A 28 18.15 -1.05 -5.24
C LYS A 28 17.53 -0.04 -6.21
N GLU A 29 16.74 0.88 -5.69
CA GLU A 29 16.19 2.00 -6.47
C GLU A 29 17.29 2.96 -6.98
N PRO A 30 17.08 3.63 -8.13
CA PRO A 30 15.88 3.54 -8.98
C PRO A 30 15.86 2.26 -9.83
N LEU A 31 14.67 1.68 -10.01
CA LEU A 31 14.45 0.52 -10.88
C LEU A 31 14.22 0.96 -12.34
N ASN A 32 14.62 0.12 -13.29
CA ASN A 32 14.24 0.28 -14.70
C ASN A 32 12.80 -0.21 -14.95
N ALA A 33 12.25 0.06 -16.14
CA ALA A 33 10.86 -0.27 -16.46
C ALA A 33 10.55 -1.78 -16.37
N GLU A 34 11.49 -2.64 -16.77
CA GLU A 34 11.33 -4.10 -16.69
C GLU A 34 11.28 -4.56 -15.23
N GLN A 35 12.16 -4.03 -14.38
CA GLN A 35 12.18 -4.33 -12.95
C GLN A 35 10.90 -3.85 -12.27
N VAL A 36 10.39 -2.67 -12.62
CA VAL A 36 9.10 -2.16 -12.12
C VAL A 36 7.96 -3.12 -12.48
N ALA A 37 7.93 -3.61 -13.73
CA ALA A 37 6.93 -4.58 -14.17
C ALA A 37 7.01 -5.89 -13.36
N VAL A 38 8.21 -6.42 -13.12
CA VAL A 38 8.41 -7.63 -12.30
C VAL A 38 7.91 -7.44 -10.87
N VAL A 39 8.17 -6.27 -10.26
CA VAL A 39 7.66 -5.98 -8.90
C VAL A 39 6.13 -5.92 -8.90
N ALA A 40 5.53 -5.26 -9.90
CA ALA A 40 4.06 -5.20 -10.02
C ALA A 40 3.44 -6.60 -10.21
N GLU A 41 4.01 -7.43 -11.09
CA GLU A 41 3.57 -8.81 -11.31
C GLU A 41 3.69 -9.67 -10.04
N SER A 42 4.77 -9.52 -9.27
CA SER A 42 4.93 -10.25 -8.02
C SER A 42 3.87 -9.88 -6.97
N LYS A 43 3.45 -8.61 -6.90
CA LYS A 43 2.34 -8.17 -6.04
C LYS A 43 0.99 -8.65 -6.58
N GLN A 44 0.84 -8.76 -7.89
CA GLN A 44 -0.37 -9.33 -8.50
C GLN A 44 -0.58 -10.77 -8.01
N VAL A 45 0.48 -11.58 -7.86
CA VAL A 45 0.37 -12.95 -7.31
C VAL A 45 -0.25 -12.96 -5.91
N ILE A 46 0.13 -12.00 -5.05
CA ILE A 46 -0.44 -11.86 -3.70
C ILE A 46 -1.94 -11.55 -3.80
N TYR A 47 -2.32 -10.62 -4.68
CA TYR A 47 -3.71 -10.26 -4.89
C TYR A 47 -4.56 -11.39 -5.49
N GLU A 48 -4.02 -12.18 -6.41
CA GLU A 48 -4.68 -13.41 -6.90
C GLU A 48 -4.88 -14.42 -5.77
N GLY A 49 -3.91 -14.55 -4.86
CA GLY A 49 -4.04 -15.34 -3.64
C GLY A 49 -5.18 -14.84 -2.75
N PHE A 50 -5.28 -13.53 -2.53
CA PHE A 50 -6.36 -12.90 -1.79
C PHE A 50 -7.74 -13.22 -2.40
N LYS A 51 -7.89 -13.08 -3.73
CA LYS A 51 -9.14 -13.41 -4.43
C LYS A 51 -9.53 -14.88 -4.27
N LYS A 52 -8.55 -15.79 -4.27
CA LYS A 52 -8.78 -17.24 -4.11
C LYS A 52 -9.09 -17.67 -2.67
N ALA A 53 -8.79 -16.84 -1.68
CA ALA A 53 -9.03 -17.17 -0.26
C ALA A 53 -10.52 -17.17 0.14
N HIS A 54 -11.43 -16.72 -0.73
CA HIS A 54 -12.89 -16.67 -0.49
C HIS A 54 -13.29 -16.02 0.85
N VAL A 55 -12.53 -15.00 1.27
CA VAL A 55 -12.82 -14.21 2.47
C VAL A 55 -13.99 -13.26 2.24
N SER A 56 -14.74 -12.94 3.29
CA SER A 56 -15.84 -11.98 3.19
C SER A 56 -15.32 -10.58 2.88
N LYS A 57 -15.80 -10.00 1.77
CA LYS A 57 -15.45 -8.64 1.33
C LYS A 57 -15.92 -7.54 2.29
N ASP A 58 -16.86 -7.86 3.19
CA ASP A 58 -17.39 -6.89 4.16
C ASP A 58 -16.41 -6.60 5.31
N VAL A 59 -15.42 -7.47 5.50
CA VAL A 59 -14.45 -7.40 6.61
C VAL A 59 -13.01 -7.57 6.16
N ALA A 60 -12.77 -8.11 4.97
CA ALA A 60 -11.43 -8.36 4.44
C ALA A 60 -11.03 -7.33 3.37
N GLY A 61 -9.79 -6.87 3.45
CA GLY A 61 -9.23 -5.89 2.52
C GLY A 61 -7.74 -6.09 2.24
N ILE A 62 -7.22 -5.23 1.37
CA ILE A 62 -5.82 -5.22 0.97
C ILE A 62 -5.19 -3.86 1.28
N LEU A 63 -3.89 -3.86 1.64
CA LEU A 63 -3.06 -2.67 1.72
C LEU A 63 -1.89 -2.81 0.75
N VAL A 64 -1.84 -1.95 -0.26
CA VAL A 64 -0.79 -1.95 -1.30
C VAL A 64 -0.39 -0.52 -1.64
N ASP A 65 0.86 -0.33 -2.08
CA ASP A 65 1.34 0.97 -2.55
C ASP A 65 0.83 1.29 -3.96
N GLU A 66 0.77 2.59 -4.28
CA GLU A 66 0.39 3.04 -5.63
C GLU A 66 1.44 2.68 -6.68
N GLN A 67 2.73 2.87 -6.38
CA GLN A 67 3.84 2.76 -7.34
C GLN A 67 3.87 1.43 -8.10
N TYR A 68 3.64 0.31 -7.40
CA TYR A 68 3.64 -1.02 -8.00
C TYR A 68 2.27 -1.71 -7.96
N GLY A 69 1.29 -1.13 -7.24
CA GLY A 69 -0.02 -1.75 -6.99
C GLY A 69 -1.20 -1.04 -7.63
N ILE A 70 -1.01 -0.01 -8.46
CA ILE A 70 -2.13 0.78 -9.01
C ILE A 70 -3.17 -0.06 -9.78
N SER A 71 -2.74 -1.09 -10.53
CA SER A 71 -3.67 -2.00 -11.23
C SER A 71 -4.50 -2.82 -10.24
N ILE A 72 -3.88 -3.30 -9.16
CA ILE A 72 -4.53 -4.04 -8.08
C ILE A 72 -5.56 -3.16 -7.37
N LEU A 73 -5.20 -1.91 -7.04
CA LEU A 73 -6.10 -0.96 -6.38
C LEU A 73 -7.34 -0.70 -7.24
N ARG A 74 -7.16 -0.42 -8.53
CA ARG A 74 -8.27 -0.17 -9.47
C ARG A 74 -9.21 -1.38 -9.57
N ASP A 75 -8.65 -2.57 -9.75
CA ASP A 75 -9.46 -3.80 -9.80
C ASP A 75 -10.21 -4.07 -8.49
N ALA A 76 -9.53 -3.89 -7.35
CA ALA A 76 -10.12 -4.10 -6.03
C ALA A 76 -11.27 -3.12 -5.75
N VAL A 77 -11.10 -1.83 -6.08
CA VAL A 77 -12.15 -0.80 -5.98
C VAL A 77 -13.33 -1.17 -6.87
N GLN A 78 -13.09 -1.55 -8.12
CA GLN A 78 -14.14 -1.96 -9.06
C GLN A 78 -14.98 -3.14 -8.54
N HIS A 79 -14.38 -4.04 -7.77
CA HIS A 79 -15.03 -5.24 -7.23
C HIS A 79 -15.53 -5.08 -5.79
N GLY A 80 -15.51 -3.86 -5.24
CA GLY A 80 -16.01 -3.56 -3.90
C GLY A 80 -15.19 -4.16 -2.76
N THR A 81 -13.91 -4.47 -3.00
CA THR A 81 -12.99 -4.92 -1.96
C THR A 81 -12.59 -3.74 -1.09
N ILE A 82 -12.45 -3.93 0.23
CA ILE A 82 -11.89 -2.91 1.11
C ILE A 82 -10.43 -2.65 0.73
N THR A 83 -10.11 -1.39 0.39
CA THR A 83 -8.78 -0.99 -0.07
C THR A 83 -8.14 0.00 0.88
N ALA A 84 -6.86 -0.21 1.14
CA ALA A 84 -5.99 0.77 1.76
C ALA A 84 -4.78 1.04 0.85
N VAL A 85 -4.37 2.29 0.74
CA VAL A 85 -3.17 2.70 -0.01
C VAL A 85 -2.18 3.39 0.91
N SER A 86 -0.89 3.05 0.80
CA SER A 86 0.16 3.79 1.49
C SER A 86 0.46 5.09 0.76
N VAL A 87 0.47 6.21 1.48
CA VAL A 87 0.62 7.56 0.90
C VAL A 87 1.91 8.24 1.33
N GLU A 88 2.72 7.61 2.19
CA GLU A 88 4.06 8.08 2.53
C GLU A 88 5.11 7.69 1.48
N LYS A 89 6.29 8.32 1.48
CA LYS A 89 7.48 7.80 0.78
C LYS A 89 8.09 6.61 1.54
N SER A 90 8.67 5.65 0.81
CA SER A 90 9.30 4.48 1.43
C SER A 90 10.76 4.74 1.80
N GLY A 91 11.21 4.18 2.93
CA GLY A 91 12.64 4.08 3.26
C GLY A 91 13.31 5.40 3.62
N GLN A 92 12.56 6.39 4.07
CA GLN A 92 13.08 7.67 4.56
C GLN A 92 13.00 7.78 6.08
N ASP A 93 13.89 8.59 6.65
CA ASP A 93 13.96 8.84 8.10
C ASP A 93 12.85 9.79 8.55
N GLU A 94 12.54 10.79 7.72
CA GLU A 94 11.46 11.75 7.95
C GLU A 94 10.22 11.41 7.13
N PHE A 95 9.06 11.76 7.67
CA PHE A 95 7.78 11.55 6.99
C PHE A 95 7.60 12.56 5.86
N ASP A 96 7.34 12.02 4.67
CA ASP A 96 6.96 12.78 3.48
C ASP A 96 5.80 12.05 2.79
N PHE A 97 4.87 12.81 2.23
CA PHE A 97 3.88 12.26 1.31
C PHE A 97 4.55 11.85 -0.02
N ALA A 98 4.16 10.69 -0.54
CA ALA A 98 4.40 10.34 -1.93
C ALA A 98 3.67 11.36 -2.82
N TYR A 99 4.32 11.75 -3.92
CA TYR A 99 3.81 12.75 -4.86
C TYR A 99 3.69 14.18 -4.29
N GLY A 100 4.24 14.46 -3.11
CA GLY A 100 4.35 15.83 -2.57
C GLY A 100 2.97 16.48 -2.40
N ASP A 101 2.82 17.71 -2.90
CA ASP A 101 1.58 18.50 -2.79
C ASP A 101 0.39 17.85 -3.54
N ASP A 102 0.67 16.97 -4.51
CA ASP A 102 -0.36 16.30 -5.31
C ASP A 102 -0.94 15.04 -4.63
N PHE A 103 -0.46 14.66 -3.43
CA PHE A 103 -0.89 13.42 -2.76
C PHE A 103 -2.42 13.28 -2.62
N VAL A 104 -3.13 14.40 -2.40
CA VAL A 104 -4.60 14.42 -2.29
C VAL A 104 -5.24 13.95 -3.59
N GLN A 105 -4.75 14.47 -4.72
CA GLN A 105 -5.28 14.15 -6.06
C GLN A 105 -5.06 12.67 -6.37
N HIS A 106 -3.92 12.11 -5.96
CA HIS A 106 -3.63 10.68 -6.09
C HIS A 106 -4.61 9.82 -5.26
N ILE A 107 -4.88 10.19 -4.00
CA ILE A 107 -5.88 9.51 -3.16
C ILE A 107 -7.27 9.58 -3.81
N GLU A 108 -7.68 10.75 -4.27
CA GLU A 108 -8.99 10.96 -4.91
C GLU A 108 -9.11 10.16 -6.22
N ALA A 109 -8.05 10.09 -7.03
CA ALA A 109 -8.03 9.34 -8.28
C ALA A 109 -8.15 7.81 -8.07
N ILE A 110 -7.63 7.30 -6.95
CA ILE A 110 -7.75 5.88 -6.57
C ILE A 110 -9.10 5.61 -5.88
N ASN A 111 -9.59 6.57 -5.09
CA ASN A 111 -10.76 6.47 -4.23
C ASN A 111 -10.75 5.21 -3.32
N PRO A 112 -9.70 5.03 -2.48
CA PRO A 112 -9.58 3.87 -1.61
C PRO A 112 -10.55 3.96 -0.41
N THR A 113 -10.81 2.84 0.26
CA THR A 113 -11.54 2.88 1.55
C THR A 113 -10.74 3.60 2.63
N PHE A 114 -9.41 3.43 2.62
CA PHE A 114 -8.49 4.05 3.59
C PHE A 114 -7.24 4.59 2.90
N ALA A 115 -6.72 5.70 3.42
CA ALA A 115 -5.32 6.08 3.22
C ALA A 115 -4.54 5.68 4.47
N LYS A 116 -3.33 5.14 4.27
CA LYS A 116 -2.41 4.73 5.34
C LYS A 116 -1.14 5.54 5.24
N VAL A 117 -0.62 5.95 6.40
CA VAL A 117 0.72 6.51 6.57
C VAL A 117 1.52 5.69 7.56
N LEU A 118 2.84 5.70 7.45
CA LEU A 118 3.74 5.17 8.46
C LEU A 118 4.52 6.31 9.10
N VAL A 119 4.38 6.48 10.41
CA VAL A 119 5.15 7.44 11.20
C VAL A 119 5.99 6.66 12.21
N ARG A 120 7.31 6.85 12.18
CA ARG A 120 8.22 6.36 13.22
C ARG A 120 8.30 7.41 14.29
N TYR A 121 7.61 7.20 15.41
CA TYR A 121 7.60 8.14 16.52
C TYR A 121 8.52 7.65 17.64
N ASN A 122 9.55 8.44 17.96
CA ASN A 122 10.37 8.24 19.14
C ASN A 122 10.00 9.29 20.21
N PRO A 123 9.21 8.93 21.24
CA PRO A 123 8.78 9.88 22.28
C PRO A 123 9.94 10.46 23.11
N GLU A 124 11.11 9.82 23.13
CA GLU A 124 12.27 10.27 23.92
C GLU A 124 13.19 11.21 23.13
N GLY A 125 13.03 11.31 21.81
CA GLY A 125 13.85 12.18 20.95
C GLY A 125 15.32 11.76 20.79
N ILE A 126 15.69 10.56 21.24
CA ILE A 126 17.06 10.05 21.13
C ILE A 126 17.25 9.45 19.73
N THR A 127 18.06 10.08 18.88
CA THR A 127 18.49 9.49 17.60
C THR A 127 19.36 8.25 17.87
N PRO A 128 19.25 7.17 17.07
CA PRO A 128 20.17 6.04 17.13
C PRO A 128 21.63 6.44 16.85
#